data_AF-A0A388Q6Z2-F1
#
_entry.id   AF-A0A388Q6Z2-F1
#
_cell.length_a   1.000
_cell.length_b   1.000
_cell.length_c   1.000
_cell.angle_alpha   90.00
_cell.angle_beta   90.00
_cell.angle_gamma   90.00
#
_symmetry.space_group_name_H-M   'P 1'
#
loop_
_entity.id
_entity.type
_entity.pdbx_description
1 polymer ?
#
loop_
_entity_poly.entity_id
_entity_poly.type
_entity_poly.pdbx_seq_one_letter_code
_entity_poly.pdbx_strand_id
1 'polypeptide(L)'
;MAESGLDSLAQTHSITRDWRAYELLPGGKFPGGPEQAAKFRTMIDAKQNEMFATARERFGLEMRAGAFGVDSRPALEGSKFARLHALELEYVHACFIAHWQAGQRLDDYTTLHHRIRNWPGPG
;
A
#
# COMPACT_ATOMS: atom_id res chain seq x y z
N MET A 1 15.17 -2.82 -10.35
CA MET A 1 14.29 -2.11 -11.32
C MET A 1 13.58 -0.98 -10.59
N ALA A 2 13.21 0.10 -11.26
CA ALA A 2 12.36 1.13 -10.64
C ALA A 2 10.95 0.56 -10.43
N GLU A 3 10.50 0.51 -9.18
CA GLU A 3 9.20 -0.06 -8.79
C GLU A 3 8.03 0.91 -9.07
N SER A 4 8.34 2.17 -9.36
CA SER A 4 7.39 3.22 -9.75
C SER A 4 8.05 4.31 -10.60
N GLY A 5 7.24 5.18 -11.20
CA GLY A 5 7.74 6.37 -11.90
C GLY A 5 8.55 7.33 -11.01
N LEU A 6 8.28 7.35 -9.69
CA LEU A 6 9.05 8.15 -8.73
C LEU A 6 10.45 7.57 -8.46
N ASP A 7 10.60 6.25 -8.51
CA ASP A 7 11.91 5.59 -8.43
C ASP A 7 12.77 5.93 -9.66
N SER A 8 12.18 5.83 -10.85
CA SER A 8 12.85 6.22 -12.09
C SER A 8 13.27 7.68 -12.06
N LEU A 9 12.41 8.57 -11.56
CA LEU A 9 12.69 10.00 -11.47
C LEU A 9 13.87 10.27 -10.51
N ALA A 10 13.92 9.60 -9.36
CA ALA A 10 15.01 9.74 -8.39
C ALA A 10 16.35 9.17 -8.88
N GLN A 11 16.33 8.17 -9.77
CA GLN A 11 17.53 7.60 -10.38
C GLN A 11 18.08 8.47 -11.51
N THR A 12 17.20 9.16 -12.25
CA THR A 12 17.55 9.91 -13.46
C THR A 12 17.77 11.41 -13.19
N HIS A 13 17.26 11.93 -12.08
CA HIS A 13 17.33 13.33 -11.72
C HIS A 13 17.79 13.49 -10.26
N SER A 14 18.52 14.56 -9.97
CA SER A 14 18.97 14.89 -8.61
C SER A 14 17.83 15.44 -7.75
N ILE A 15 16.87 14.58 -7.41
CA ILE A 15 15.72 14.89 -6.54
C ILE A 15 15.81 14.12 -5.22
N THR A 16 15.34 14.74 -4.14
CA THR A 16 15.19 14.09 -2.84
C THR A 16 13.74 13.68 -2.64
N ARG A 17 13.51 12.46 -2.15
CA ARG A 17 12.16 11.94 -1.85
C ARG A 17 11.92 11.96 -0.35
N ASP A 18 10.82 12.55 0.04
CA ASP A 18 10.30 12.52 1.41
C ASP A 18 8.94 11.84 1.39
N TRP A 19 8.89 10.61 1.91
CA TRP A 19 7.65 9.86 2.01
C TRP A 19 6.79 10.46 3.13
N ARG A 20 5.49 10.65 2.91
CA ARG A 20 4.57 11.15 3.93
C ARG A 20 3.36 10.24 4.00
N ALA A 21 3.33 9.40 5.04
CA ALA A 21 2.19 8.55 5.36
C ALA A 21 0.97 9.40 5.74
N TYR A 22 -0.19 9.12 5.13
CA TYR A 22 -1.47 9.76 5.46
C TYR A 22 -2.63 8.76 5.37
N GLU A 23 -3.68 8.99 6.16
CA GLU A 23 -4.88 8.17 6.18
C GLU A 23 -5.90 8.67 5.14
N LEU A 24 -6.21 7.84 4.15
CA LEU A 24 -7.32 8.10 3.20
C LEU A 24 -8.69 7.88 3.85
N LEU A 25 -8.78 6.89 4.74
CA LEU A 25 -10.01 6.47 5.39
C LEU A 25 -9.75 6.28 6.90
N PRO A 26 -9.82 7.35 7.71
CA PRO A 26 -9.47 7.27 9.12
C PRO A 26 -10.27 6.19 9.87
N GLY A 27 -9.57 5.27 10.51
CA GLY A 27 -10.17 4.14 11.26
C GLY A 27 -10.95 3.15 10.40
N GLY A 28 -10.73 3.12 9.07
CA GLY A 28 -11.47 2.27 8.15
C GLY A 28 -12.94 2.68 7.94
N LYS A 29 -13.34 3.88 8.39
CA LYS A 29 -14.74 4.33 8.39
C LYS A 29 -15.05 5.25 7.22
N PHE A 30 -16.03 4.87 6.41
CA PHE A 30 -16.57 5.73 5.38
C PHE A 30 -17.41 6.87 5.98
N PRO A 31 -17.14 8.13 5.60
CA PRO A 31 -18.02 9.23 5.98
C PRO A 31 -19.40 9.03 5.34
N GLY A 32 -20.47 9.39 6.05
CA GLY A 32 -21.84 9.32 5.53
C GLY A 32 -22.55 7.96 5.68
N GLY A 33 -21.97 7.01 6.41
CA GLY A 33 -22.65 5.75 6.78
C GLY A 33 -22.70 4.68 5.67
N PRO A 34 -23.52 3.62 5.85
CA PRO A 34 -23.48 2.42 5.01
C PRO A 34 -23.83 2.66 3.53
N GLU A 35 -24.80 3.54 3.24
CA GLU A 35 -25.19 3.84 1.86
C GLU A 35 -24.04 4.52 1.10
N GLN A 36 -23.37 5.47 1.73
CA GLN A 36 -22.22 6.14 1.14
C GLN A 36 -21.04 5.18 0.98
N ALA A 37 -20.82 4.26 1.93
CA ALA A 37 -19.83 3.19 1.81
C ALA A 37 -20.11 2.28 0.60
N ALA A 38 -21.37 1.93 0.35
CA ALA A 38 -21.76 1.15 -0.83
C ALA A 38 -21.46 1.91 -2.14
N LYS A 39 -21.73 3.22 -2.20
CA LYS A 39 -21.35 4.06 -3.35
C LYS A 39 -19.84 4.05 -3.59
N PHE A 40 -19.04 4.19 -2.52
CA PHE A 40 -17.58 4.09 -2.62
C PHE A 40 -17.13 2.72 -3.11
N ARG A 41 -17.77 1.64 -2.64
CA ARG A 41 -17.46 0.29 -3.09
C ARG A 41 -17.66 0.14 -4.60
N THR A 42 -18.82 0.57 -5.12
CA THR A 42 -19.10 0.53 -6.56
C THR A 42 -18.08 1.33 -7.36
N MET A 43 -17.72 2.54 -6.91
CA MET A 43 -16.72 3.37 -7.60
C MET A 43 -15.33 2.73 -7.62
N ILE A 44 -14.92 2.11 -6.51
CA ILE A 44 -13.63 1.41 -6.40
C ILE A 44 -13.63 0.19 -7.31
N ASP A 45 -14.64 -0.68 -7.22
CA ASP A 45 -14.73 -1.88 -8.03
C ASP A 45 -14.72 -1.55 -9.54
N ALA A 46 -15.38 -0.46 -9.95
CA ALA A 46 -15.40 -0.02 -11.36
C ALA A 46 -14.02 0.39 -11.89
N LYS A 47 -13.17 1.01 -11.06
CA LYS A 47 -11.84 1.52 -11.47
C LYS A 47 -10.71 0.54 -11.21
N GLN A 48 -10.92 -0.41 -10.30
CA GLN A 48 -9.85 -1.28 -9.82
C GLN A 48 -9.31 -2.19 -10.92
N ASN A 49 -10.18 -2.70 -11.80
CA ASN A 49 -9.75 -3.57 -12.91
C ASN A 49 -8.83 -2.84 -13.91
N GLU A 50 -9.13 -1.58 -14.22
CA GLU A 50 -8.29 -0.74 -15.09
C GLU A 50 -6.93 -0.45 -14.43
N MET A 51 -6.94 -0.16 -13.12
CA MET A 51 -5.72 0.03 -12.35
C MET A 51 -4.84 -1.24 -12.37
N PHE A 52 -5.44 -2.42 -12.20
CA PHE A 52 -4.71 -3.70 -12.24
C PHE A 52 -4.16 -4.01 -13.64
N ALA A 53 -4.94 -3.76 -14.69
CA ALA A 53 -4.45 -3.90 -16.07
C ALA A 53 -3.22 -3.00 -16.31
N THR A 54 -3.31 -1.74 -15.89
CA THR A 54 -2.18 -0.78 -15.99
C THR A 54 -0.96 -1.26 -15.20
N ALA A 55 -1.15 -1.77 -13.98
CA ALA A 55 -0.07 -2.29 -13.14
C ALA A 55 0.67 -3.45 -13.82
N ARG A 56 -0.07 -4.38 -14.41
CA ARG A 56 0.48 -5.52 -15.14
C ARG A 56 1.19 -5.09 -16.42
N GLU A 57 0.55 -4.26 -17.24
CA GLU A 57 1.06 -3.90 -18.58
C GLU A 57 2.28 -2.97 -18.52
N ARG A 58 2.31 -2.01 -17.59
CA ARG A 58 3.38 -1.02 -17.50
C ARG A 58 4.51 -1.40 -16.56
N PHE A 59 4.19 -2.15 -15.51
CA PHE A 59 5.14 -2.42 -14.42
C PHE A 59 5.37 -3.92 -14.17
N GLY A 60 4.67 -4.81 -14.90
CA GLY A 60 4.78 -6.26 -14.69
C GLY A 60 4.25 -6.72 -13.32
N LEU A 61 3.43 -5.90 -12.65
CA LEU A 61 2.92 -6.16 -11.31
C LEU A 61 1.56 -6.85 -11.37
N GLU A 62 1.52 -8.10 -10.90
CA GLU A 62 0.26 -8.81 -10.67
C GLU A 62 -0.35 -8.36 -9.34
N MET A 63 -1.56 -7.80 -9.41
CA MET A 63 -2.28 -7.20 -8.29
C MET A 63 -3.51 -8.03 -7.92
N ARG A 64 -3.90 -7.99 -6.65
CA ARG A 64 -5.08 -8.65 -6.09
C ARG A 64 -5.95 -7.64 -5.38
N ALA A 65 -7.26 -7.85 -5.47
CA ALA A 65 -8.22 -7.09 -4.68
C ALA A 65 -7.96 -7.33 -3.19
N GLY A 66 -7.55 -6.30 -2.47
CA GLY A 66 -7.48 -6.32 -1.01
C GLY A 66 -8.87 -6.28 -0.39
N ALA A 67 -8.93 -6.46 0.93
CA ALA A 67 -10.17 -6.27 1.66
C ALA A 67 -10.61 -4.80 1.63
N PHE A 68 -11.92 -4.57 1.51
CA PHE A 68 -12.50 -3.23 1.54
C PHE A 68 -12.66 -2.70 2.97
N GLY A 69 -12.48 -1.40 3.17
CA GLY A 69 -12.62 -0.76 4.48
C GLY A 69 -11.56 -1.20 5.51
N VAL A 70 -10.34 -1.49 5.05
CA VAL A 70 -9.21 -1.78 5.94
C VAL A 70 -8.81 -0.51 6.67
N ASP A 71 -8.62 -0.60 7.99
CA ASP A 71 -7.98 0.47 8.75
C ASP A 71 -6.47 0.42 8.51
N SER A 72 -5.94 1.38 7.74
CA SER A 72 -4.51 1.43 7.45
C SER A 72 -3.69 2.03 8.59
N ARG A 73 -4.31 2.58 9.65
CA ARG A 73 -3.59 3.25 10.74
C ARG A 73 -2.46 2.40 11.35
N PRO A 74 -2.65 1.12 11.69
CA PRO A 74 -1.56 0.31 12.24
C PRO A 74 -0.34 0.22 11.31
N ALA A 75 -0.58 0.11 10.00
CA ALA A 75 0.50 0.11 9.01
C ALA A 75 1.19 1.48 8.90
N LEU A 76 0.43 2.58 8.97
CA LEU A 76 1.01 3.93 8.91
C LEU A 76 1.82 4.25 10.18
N GLU A 77 1.38 3.80 11.34
CA GLU A 77 2.14 3.88 12.60
C GLU A 77 3.41 3.03 12.53
N GLY A 78 3.32 1.80 12.01
CA GLY A 78 4.49 0.95 11.79
C GLY A 78 5.51 1.57 10.83
N SER A 79 5.06 2.28 9.79
CA SER A 79 5.94 3.03 8.87
C SER A 79 6.69 4.15 9.60
N LYS A 80 6.02 4.90 10.50
CA LYS A 80 6.69 5.91 11.36
C LYS A 80 7.73 5.28 12.27
N PHE A 81 7.44 4.11 12.85
CA PHE A 81 8.41 3.38 13.66
C PHE A 81 9.60 2.90 12.82
N ALA A 82 9.35 2.29 11.67
CA ALA A 82 10.39 1.83 10.75
C ALA A 82 11.31 2.97 10.28
N ARG A 83 10.77 4.19 10.11
CA ARG A 83 11.56 5.40 9.82
C ARG A 83 12.62 5.69 10.89
N LEU A 84 12.30 5.51 12.17
CA LEU A 84 13.26 5.70 13.27
C LEU A 84 14.46 4.75 13.18
N HIS A 85 14.31 3.66 12.43
CA HIS A 85 15.32 2.63 12.21
C HIS A 85 15.89 2.64 10.77
N ALA A 86 15.58 3.65 9.96
CA ALA A 86 15.97 3.73 8.54
C ALA A 86 15.48 2.55 7.68
N LEU A 87 14.34 1.96 8.04
CA LEU A 87 13.72 0.80 7.36
C LEU A 87 12.33 1.13 6.78
N GLU A 88 11.99 2.41 6.64
CA GLU A 88 10.66 2.83 6.21
C GLU A 88 10.30 2.32 4.80
N LEU A 89 11.25 2.37 3.87
CA LEU A 89 10.98 1.99 2.48
C LEU A 89 10.70 0.49 2.38
N GLU A 90 11.52 -0.32 3.05
CA GLU A 90 11.36 -1.77 3.15
C GLU A 90 10.03 -2.13 3.81
N TYR A 91 9.66 -1.41 4.88
CA TYR A 91 8.40 -1.61 5.56
C TYR A 91 7.20 -1.29 4.66
N VAL A 92 7.23 -0.15 3.97
CA VAL A 92 6.14 0.28 3.07
C VAL A 92 6.03 -0.68 1.89
N HIS A 93 7.15 -1.14 1.34
CA HIS A 93 7.17 -2.15 0.29
C HIS A 93 6.57 -3.49 0.80
N ALA A 94 6.95 -3.97 1.99
CA ALA A 94 6.35 -5.16 2.57
C ALA A 94 4.82 -5.03 2.75
N CYS A 95 4.34 -3.86 3.17
CA CYS A 95 2.91 -3.57 3.25
C CYS A 95 2.23 -3.56 1.87
N PHE A 96 2.88 -3.00 0.86
CA PHE A 96 2.38 -3.02 -0.52
C PHE A 96 2.22 -4.46 -1.01
N ILE A 97 3.24 -5.30 -0.88
CA ILE A 97 3.16 -6.72 -1.28
C ILE A 97 2.03 -7.43 -0.52
N ALA A 98 1.98 -7.26 0.81
CA ALA A 98 0.99 -7.92 1.66
C ALA A 98 -0.44 -7.58 1.20
N HIS A 99 -0.74 -6.30 1.01
CA HIS A 99 -2.08 -5.86 0.68
C HIS A 99 -2.42 -6.08 -0.79
N TRP A 100 -1.56 -5.60 -1.70
CA TRP A 100 -1.88 -5.50 -3.12
C TRP A 100 -1.46 -6.69 -3.96
N GLN A 101 -0.51 -7.52 -3.51
CA GLN A 101 -0.10 -8.71 -4.27
C GLN A 101 -0.53 -10.02 -3.59
N ALA A 102 -0.60 -10.02 -2.26
CA ALA A 102 -1.04 -11.18 -1.49
C ALA A 102 -2.51 -11.11 -1.03
N GLY A 103 -3.17 -9.95 -1.12
CA GLY A 103 -4.58 -9.77 -0.73
C GLY A 103 -4.81 -9.81 0.79
N GLN A 104 -3.77 -9.57 1.58
CA GLN A 104 -3.82 -9.62 3.04
C GLN A 104 -4.33 -8.30 3.63
N ARG A 105 -4.77 -8.36 4.89
CA ARG A 105 -5.23 -7.19 5.62
C ARG A 105 -4.08 -6.51 6.36
N LEU A 106 -4.08 -5.18 6.37
CA LEU A 106 -3.05 -4.38 7.05
C LEU A 106 -3.42 -4.02 8.49
N ASP A 107 -4.67 -4.25 8.91
CA ASP A 107 -5.13 -4.10 10.29
C ASP A 107 -4.98 -5.39 11.11
N ASP A 108 -4.46 -6.46 10.51
CA ASP A 108 -4.05 -7.67 11.22
C ASP A 108 -2.56 -7.58 11.59
N TYR A 109 -2.29 -7.40 12.88
CA TYR A 109 -0.94 -7.36 13.44
C TYR A 109 -0.12 -8.61 13.15
N THR A 110 -0.76 -9.77 12.97
CA THR A 110 -0.07 -11.02 12.62
C THR A 110 0.53 -10.95 11.23
N THR A 111 -0.25 -10.42 10.27
CA THR A 111 0.19 -10.17 8.89
C THR A 111 1.36 -9.21 8.86
N LEU A 112 1.28 -8.09 9.60
CA LEU A 112 2.37 -7.10 9.67
C LEU A 112 3.65 -7.72 10.27
N HIS A 113 3.55 -8.39 11.42
CA HIS A 113 4.71 -9.01 12.07
C HIS A 113 5.38 -10.04 11.16
N HIS A 114 4.61 -10.96 10.57
CA HIS A 114 5.15 -12.05 9.77
C HIS A 114 5.90 -11.54 8.53
N ARG A 115 5.39 -10.49 7.87
CA ARG A 115 6.01 -9.93 6.66
C ARG A 115 7.28 -9.15 6.95
N ILE A 116 7.33 -8.41 8.05
CA ILE A 116 8.54 -7.69 8.48
C ILE A 116 9.65 -8.70 8.83
N ARG A 117 9.31 -9.78 9.53
CA ARG A 117 10.29 -10.78 9.99
C ARG A 117 10.87 -11.64 8.88
N ASN A 118 10.07 -11.94 7.86
CA ASN A 118 10.44 -12.83 6.75
C ASN A 118 10.74 -12.08 5.46
N TRP A 119 11.10 -10.80 5.56
CA TRP A 119 11.48 -9.98 4.40
C TRP A 119 12.83 -10.44 3.83
N PRO A 120 12.89 -10.91 2.57
CA PRO A 120 14.12 -11.44 1.99
C PRO A 120 15.14 -10.35 1.56
N GLY A 121 14.85 -9.07 1.78
CA GLY A 121 15.65 -7.95 1.27
C GLY A 121 15.29 -7.59 -0.18
N PRO A 122 15.72 -6.41 -0.67
CA PRO A 122 15.64 -6.10 -2.09
C PRO A 122 16.65 -6.97 -2.85
N GLY A 123 16.14 -7.79 -3.78
CA GLY A 123 16.94 -8.53 -4.77
C GLY A 123 17.23 -7.70 -6.02
#